data_AF-A0A7Y5SEI4-F1
#
_entry.id   AF-A0A7Y5SEI4-F1
#
_cell.length_a   1.000
_cell.length_b   1.000
_cell.length_c   1.000
_cell.angle_alpha   90.00
_cell.angle_beta   90.00
_cell.angle_gamma   90.00
#
_symmetry.space_group_name_H-M   'P 1'
#
loop_
_entity.id
_entity.type
_entity.pdbx_description
1 polymer ?
#
loop_
_entity_poly.entity_id
_entity_poly.type
_entity_poly.pdbx_seq_one_letter_code
_entity_poly.pdbx_strand_id
1 'polypeptide(L)'
;MRADTTDVAFRLLISLGELWEGLCRARIDPTEHGLHLCMEHLGGYTRYSAGPGSHARLVVEWNESSRHLRVLRCEDWPGFEATVSATVAAVRKAARERGLLDVVDAAFMRACEEPCTPARRTIVPMPVMAGSSFVARR
;
A
#
# COMPACT_ATOMS: atom_id res chain seq x y z
N MET A 1 -5.75 11.10 -4.87
CA MET A 1 -5.00 10.19 -3.98
C MET A 1 -3.65 10.82 -3.64
N ARG A 2 -3.18 10.71 -2.40
CA ARG A 2 -1.87 11.24 -1.99
C ARG A 2 -1.02 10.11 -1.41
N ALA A 3 0.08 9.77 -2.07
CA ALA A 3 1.09 8.87 -1.54
C ALA A 3 1.96 9.61 -0.51
N ASP A 4 1.44 9.73 0.72
CA ASP A 4 2.00 10.53 1.80
C ASP A 4 1.63 9.93 3.16
N THR A 5 2.57 9.84 4.10
CA THR A 5 2.33 9.39 5.47
C THR A 5 1.46 10.34 6.28
N THR A 6 1.19 11.56 5.80
CA THR A 6 0.16 12.43 6.41
C THR A 6 -1.27 11.99 6.08
N ASP A 7 -1.46 11.18 5.04
CA ASP A 7 -2.76 10.65 4.63
C ASP A 7 -3.08 9.37 5.44
N VAL A 8 -4.20 9.39 6.15
CA VAL A 8 -4.67 8.25 6.98
C VAL A 8 -4.95 7.02 6.12
N ALA A 9 -5.57 7.19 4.95
CA ALA A 9 -5.89 6.06 4.08
C ALA A 9 -4.61 5.43 3.51
N PHE A 10 -3.59 6.25 3.21
CA PHE A 10 -2.28 5.74 2.83
C PHE A 10 -1.61 4.95 3.97
N ARG A 11 -1.61 5.46 5.21
CA ARG A 11 -1.05 4.74 6.36
C ARG A 11 -1.78 3.42 6.62
N LEU A 12 -3.12 3.40 6.52
CA LEU A 12 -3.91 2.19 6.64
C LEU A 12 -3.58 1.16 5.54
N LEU A 13 -3.30 1.61 4.32
CA LEU A 13 -2.84 0.72 3.25
C LEU A 13 -1.49 0.07 3.58
N ILE A 14 -0.52 0.84 4.08
CA ILE A 14 0.78 0.29 4.50
C ILE A 14 0.59 -0.72 5.62
N SER A 15 -0.21 -0.39 6.63
CA SER A 15 -0.55 -1.27 7.75
C SER A 15 -1.24 -2.57 7.29
N LEU A 16 -2.15 -2.50 6.30
CA LEU A 16 -2.74 -3.69 5.68
C LEU A 16 -1.67 -4.60 5.05
N GLY A 17 -0.67 -4.01 4.40
CA GLY A 17 0.44 -4.77 3.87
C GLY A 17 1.30 -5.39 4.97
N GLU A 18 1.65 -4.65 6.03
CA GLU A 18 2.40 -5.22 7.15
C GLU A 18 1.69 -6.41 7.81
N LEU A 19 0.35 -6.38 7.88
CA LEU A 19 -0.46 -7.47 8.40
C LEU A 19 -0.63 -8.64 7.41
N TRP A 20 -0.30 -8.46 6.13
CA TRP A 20 -0.71 -9.35 5.03
C TRP A 20 -0.37 -10.81 5.27
N GLU A 21 0.87 -11.12 5.66
CA GLU A 21 1.27 -12.51 5.93
C GLU A 21 0.46 -13.13 7.08
N GLY A 22 0.18 -12.35 8.12
CA GLY A 22 -0.64 -12.79 9.26
C GLY A 22 -2.09 -13.03 8.84
N LEU A 23 -2.66 -12.15 8.03
CA LEU A 23 -4.00 -12.29 7.47
C LEU A 23 -4.11 -13.54 6.59
N CYS A 24 -3.14 -13.77 5.70
CA CYS A 24 -3.10 -14.98 4.87
C CYS A 24 -3.03 -16.26 5.72
N ARG A 25 -2.17 -16.31 6.75
CA ARG A 25 -2.09 -17.46 7.67
C ARG A 25 -3.40 -17.70 8.43
N ALA A 26 -4.10 -16.63 8.79
CA ALA A 26 -5.42 -16.66 9.42
C ALA A 26 -6.57 -16.93 8.43
N ARG A 27 -6.29 -17.12 7.13
CA ARG A 27 -7.28 -17.28 6.06
C ARG A 27 -8.27 -16.10 6.00
N ILE A 28 -7.79 -14.88 6.17
CA ILE A 28 -8.53 -13.64 5.93
C ILE A 28 -8.02 -13.08 4.61
N ASP A 29 -8.91 -12.96 3.62
CA ASP A 29 -8.56 -12.42 2.30
C ASP A 29 -8.98 -10.94 2.19
N PRO A 30 -8.03 -9.99 2.16
CA PRO A 30 -8.36 -8.58 2.00
C PRO A 30 -8.75 -8.20 0.56
N THR A 31 -8.46 -9.06 -0.42
CA THR A 31 -8.68 -8.76 -1.85
C THR A 31 -10.15 -8.82 -2.28
N GLU A 32 -11.00 -9.51 -1.51
CA GLU A 32 -12.44 -9.64 -1.78
C GLU A 32 -13.17 -8.28 -1.86
N HIS A 33 -12.56 -7.23 -1.31
CA HIS A 33 -13.11 -5.87 -1.28
C HIS A 33 -12.51 -4.94 -2.35
N GLY A 34 -11.91 -5.50 -3.39
CA GLY A 34 -11.41 -4.75 -4.56
C GLY A 34 -10.07 -4.06 -4.31
N LEU A 35 -9.37 -4.39 -3.23
CA LEU A 35 -8.00 -3.96 -2.98
C LEU A 35 -7.03 -5.07 -3.38
N HIS A 36 -6.37 -4.91 -4.52
CA HIS A 36 -5.23 -5.75 -4.87
C HIS A 36 -3.97 -5.14 -4.30
N LEU A 37 -3.26 -5.90 -3.46
CA LEU A 37 -2.02 -5.48 -2.82
C LEU A 37 -0.96 -6.57 -3.00
N CYS A 38 0.19 -6.18 -3.53
CA CYS A 38 1.38 -7.00 -3.62
C CYS A 38 2.53 -6.35 -2.88
N MET A 39 3.36 -7.16 -2.22
CA MET A 39 4.53 -6.71 -1.48
C MET A 39 5.79 -7.43 -1.90
N GLU A 40 6.90 -6.69 -1.94
CA GLU A 40 8.22 -7.20 -2.28
C GLU A 40 9.27 -6.63 -1.32
N HIS A 41 10.07 -7.48 -0.70
CA HIS A 41 11.12 -7.08 0.24
C HIS A 41 12.45 -6.87 -0.50
N LEU A 42 12.99 -5.65 -0.46
CA LEU A 42 14.14 -5.18 -1.24
C LEU A 42 15.38 -4.89 -0.36
N GLY A 43 15.63 -5.72 0.66
CA GLY A 43 16.84 -5.63 1.50
C GLY A 43 16.97 -4.34 2.34
N GLY A 44 15.86 -3.62 2.54
CA GLY A 44 15.82 -2.37 3.33
C GLY A 44 14.62 -1.49 2.98
N TYR A 45 14.00 -1.72 1.83
CA TYR A 45 12.68 -1.19 1.51
C TYR A 45 11.69 -2.34 1.37
N THR A 46 10.43 -2.08 1.69
CA THR A 46 9.30 -2.90 1.25
C THR A 46 8.58 -2.14 0.15
N ARG A 47 8.46 -2.77 -1.02
CA ARG A 47 7.68 -2.22 -2.13
C ARG A 47 6.24 -2.65 -1.98
N TYR A 48 5.33 -1.69 -1.95
CA TYR A 48 3.90 -1.90 -1.97
C TYR A 48 3.36 -1.51 -3.33
N SER A 49 2.70 -2.46 -4.00
CA SER A 49 1.99 -2.24 -5.27
C SER A 49 0.50 -2.44 -5.04
N ALA A 50 -0.28 -1.38 -5.16
CA ALA A 50 -1.71 -1.38 -4.84
C ALA A 50 -2.56 -0.84 -6.00
N GLY A 51 -3.75 -1.43 -6.18
CA GLY A 51 -4.73 -0.95 -7.16
C GLY A 51 -6.11 -1.59 -7.01
N PRO A 52 -7.10 -1.11 -7.76
CA PRO A 52 -8.46 -1.66 -7.77
C PRO A 52 -8.58 -2.97 -8.59
N GLY A 53 -7.47 -3.46 -9.14
CA GLY A 53 -7.42 -4.60 -10.06
C GLY A 53 -5.99 -5.06 -10.29
N SER A 54 -5.75 -5.80 -11.36
CA SER A 54 -4.41 -6.29 -11.75
C SER A 54 -3.40 -5.18 -12.08
N HIS A 55 -3.87 -3.97 -12.36
CA HIS A 55 -3.02 -2.81 -12.60
C HIS A 55 -2.84 -1.98 -11.33
N ALA A 56 -1.62 -1.96 -10.81
CA ALA A 56 -1.26 -1.12 -9.67
C ALA A 56 -1.29 0.37 -10.04
N ARG A 57 -2.17 1.13 -9.37
CA ARG A 57 -2.28 2.60 -9.46
C ARG A 57 -1.29 3.30 -8.55
N LEU A 58 -0.88 2.62 -7.48
CA LEU A 58 0.07 3.11 -6.49
C LEU A 58 1.22 2.10 -6.39
N VAL A 59 2.45 2.58 -6.58
CA VAL A 59 3.66 1.79 -6.32
C VAL A 59 4.61 2.66 -5.51
N VAL A 60 4.89 2.21 -4.29
CA VAL A 60 5.76 2.92 -3.35
C VAL A 60 6.77 1.96 -2.74
N GLU A 61 7.94 2.47 -2.39
CA GLU A 61 8.90 1.78 -1.55
C GLU A 61 8.96 2.50 -0.21
N TRP A 62 8.77 1.74 0.87
CA TRP A 62 8.80 2.24 2.23
C TRP A 62 9.97 1.63 2.97
N ASN A 63 10.78 2.48 3.61
CA ASN A 63 11.79 2.06 4.56
C ASN A 63 11.37 2.55 5.94
N GLU A 64 10.90 1.60 6.75
CA GLU A 64 10.43 1.84 8.11
C GLU A 64 11.51 2.48 8.99
N SER A 65 12.72 1.90 8.99
CA SER A 65 13.81 2.32 9.88
C SER A 65 14.28 3.77 9.66
N SER A 66 14.29 4.24 8.41
CA SER A 66 14.70 5.60 8.05
C SER A 66 13.53 6.55 7.77
N ARG A 67 12.29 6.06 7.91
CA ARG A 67 11.06 6.74 7.52
C ARG A 67 11.15 7.42 6.16
N HIS A 68 11.61 6.66 5.17
CA HIS A 68 11.79 7.14 3.80
C HIS A 68 10.77 6.50 2.87
N LEU A 69 9.93 7.35 2.28
CA LEU A 69 8.95 6.98 1.27
C LEU A 69 9.46 7.36 -0.12
N ARG A 70 9.59 6.36 -1.00
CA ARG A 70 9.83 6.59 -2.43
C ARG A 70 8.57 6.30 -3.22
N VAL A 71 8.11 7.26 -4.00
CA VAL A 71 6.93 7.12 -4.85
C VAL A 71 7.39 6.80 -6.26
N LEU A 72 7.12 5.60 -6.74
CA LEU A 72 7.47 5.12 -8.08
C LEU A 72 6.31 5.31 -9.05
N ARG A 73 5.08 5.13 -8.56
CA ARG A 73 3.83 5.39 -9.30
C ARG A 73 2.77 5.90 -8.34
N CYS A 74 2.03 6.91 -8.76
CA CYS A 74 0.88 7.46 -8.02
C CYS A 74 -0.10 8.04 -9.04
N GLU A 75 -0.89 7.17 -9.65
CA GLU A 75 -1.92 7.53 -10.63
C GLU A 75 -3.24 7.92 -9.93
N ASP A 76 -4.14 8.54 -10.66
CA ASP A 76 -5.48 8.78 -10.13
C ASP A 76 -6.20 7.45 -9.82
N TRP A 77 -6.67 7.36 -8.59
CA TRP A 77 -7.46 6.25 -8.09
C TRP A 77 -8.73 6.80 -7.44
N PRO A 78 -9.80 6.97 -8.23
CA PRO A 78 -11.11 7.35 -7.69
C PRO A 78 -11.59 6.33 -6.65
N GLY A 79 -12.05 6.83 -5.50
CA GLY A 79 -12.56 5.97 -4.42
C GLY A 79 -11.50 5.28 -3.57
N PHE A 80 -10.21 5.62 -3.71
CA PHE A 80 -9.12 5.04 -2.91
C PHE A 80 -9.44 4.94 -1.41
N GLU A 81 -9.84 6.04 -0.79
CA GLU A 81 -10.16 6.10 0.65
C GLU A 81 -11.31 5.16 1.01
N ALA A 82 -12.34 5.08 0.15
CA ALA A 82 -13.49 4.20 0.34
C ALA A 82 -13.09 2.73 0.21
N THR A 83 -12.25 2.38 -0.77
CA THR A 83 -11.73 1.01 -0.96
C THR A 83 -10.90 0.57 0.25
N VAL A 84 -9.97 1.42 0.71
CA VAL A 84 -9.14 1.11 1.89
C VAL A 84 -10.01 0.97 3.13
N SER A 85 -10.93 1.91 3.37
CA SER A 85 -11.84 1.88 4.52
C SER A 85 -12.72 0.62 4.55
N ALA A 86 -13.32 0.27 3.41
CA ALA A 86 -14.13 -0.95 3.27
C ALA A 86 -13.30 -2.21 3.55
N THR A 87 -12.06 -2.25 3.04
CA THR A 87 -11.14 -3.38 3.27
C THR A 87 -10.76 -3.50 4.74
N VAL A 88 -10.41 -2.39 5.41
CA VAL A 88 -10.12 -2.37 6.86
C VAL A 88 -11.31 -2.85 7.67
N ALA A 89 -12.52 -2.39 7.36
CA ALA A 89 -13.74 -2.82 8.04
C ALA A 89 -13.99 -4.33 7.88
N ALA A 90 -13.79 -4.86 6.68
CA ALA A 90 -13.92 -6.29 6.39
C ALA A 90 -12.87 -7.12 7.15
N VAL A 91 -11.61 -6.68 7.13
CA VAL A 91 -10.51 -7.34 7.87
C VAL A 91 -10.80 -7.34 9.36
N ARG A 92 -11.26 -6.22 9.94
CA ARG A 92 -11.67 -6.15 11.37
C ARG A 92 -12.79 -7.13 11.69
N LYS A 93 -13.83 -7.21 10.83
CA LYS A 93 -14.94 -8.16 11.01
C LYS A 93 -14.43 -9.61 10.99
N ALA A 94 -13.64 -9.96 9.98
CA ALA A 94 -13.08 -11.30 9.82
C ALA A 94 -12.10 -11.69 10.94
N ALA A 95 -11.31 -10.72 11.43
CA ALA A 95 -10.40 -10.90 12.55
C ALA A 95 -11.16 -11.12 13.87
N ARG A 96 -12.28 -10.41 14.08
CA ARG A 96 -13.16 -10.62 15.24
C ARG A 96 -13.72 -12.03 15.30
N GLU A 97 -14.18 -12.56 14.17
CA GLU A 97 -14.68 -13.94 14.06
C GLU A 97 -13.59 -15.00 14.35
N ARG A 98 -12.31 -14.62 14.22
CA ARG A 98 -11.15 -15.48 14.46
C ARG A 98 -10.44 -15.23 15.80
N GLY A 99 -10.95 -14.32 16.63
CA GLY A 99 -10.33 -13.96 17.91
C GLY A 99 -9.00 -13.20 17.77
N LEU A 100 -8.77 -12.53 16.63
CA LEU A 100 -7.54 -11.79 16.31
C LEU A 100 -7.74 -10.27 16.31
N LEU A 101 -8.91 -9.80 16.73
CA LEU A 101 -9.30 -8.39 16.62
C LEU A 101 -8.29 -7.48 17.29
N ASP A 102 -7.85 -7.78 18.51
CA ASP A 102 -6.99 -6.88 19.28
C ASP A 102 -5.65 -6.60 18.58
N VAL A 103 -5.05 -7.62 17.96
CA VAL A 103 -3.77 -7.48 17.23
C VAL A 103 -3.96 -6.67 15.95
N VAL A 104 -5.01 -6.97 15.20
CA VAL A 104 -5.34 -6.28 13.94
C VAL A 104 -5.72 -4.83 14.21
N ASP A 105 -6.53 -4.59 15.23
CA ASP A 105 -7.03 -3.27 15.57
C ASP A 105 -5.91 -2.39 16.12
N ALA A 106 -5.01 -2.93 16.95
CA ALA A 106 -3.84 -2.21 17.41
C ALA A 106 -2.93 -1.74 16.25
N ALA A 107 -2.79 -2.53 15.19
CA ALA A 107 -2.05 -2.11 14.00
C ALA A 107 -2.74 -0.95 13.26
N PHE A 108 -4.06 -1.03 13.04
CA PHE A 108 -4.80 0.05 12.40
C PHE A 108 -4.87 1.32 13.24
N MET A 109 -5.02 1.20 14.56
CA MET A 109 -5.01 2.35 15.47
C MET A 109 -3.65 3.04 15.46
N ARG A 110 -2.54 2.29 15.49
CA ARG A 110 -1.19 2.86 15.31
C ARG A 110 -1.06 3.60 13.99
N ALA A 111 -1.58 3.05 12.90
CA ALA A 111 -1.56 3.71 11.59
C ALA A 111 -2.39 5.01 11.56
N CYS A 112 -3.50 5.08 12.31
CA CYS A 112 -4.28 6.30 12.47
C CYS A 112 -3.57 7.37 13.33
N GLU A 113 -2.93 6.91 14.41
CA GLU A 113 -2.31 7.75 15.45
C GLU A 113 -0.84 8.11 15.16
N GLU A 114 -0.21 7.51 14.14
CA GLU A 114 1.21 7.67 13.84
C GLU A 114 1.59 9.16 13.82
N PRO A 115 2.66 9.57 14.54
CA PRO A 115 2.98 10.97 14.73
C PRO A 115 3.19 11.69 13.39
N CYS A 116 2.63 12.91 13.30
CA CYS A 116 2.62 13.79 12.13
C CYS A 116 4.01 14.21 11.62
N THR A 117 5.11 13.61 12.09
CA THR A 117 6.42 13.83 11.47
C THR A 117 6.35 13.21 10.08
N PRO A 118 6.37 14.02 9.01
CA PRO A 118 6.23 13.50 7.67
C PRO A 118 7.45 12.66 7.32
N ALA A 119 7.23 11.53 6.66
CA ALA A 119 8.33 10.78 6.07
C ALA A 119 9.11 11.67 5.10
N ARG A 120 10.43 11.42 5.00
CA ARG A 120 11.18 11.95 3.85
C ARG A 120 10.52 11.36 2.61
N ARG A 121 10.13 12.19 1.66
CA ARG A 121 9.43 11.76 0.43
C ARG A 121 10.28 12.07 -0.80
N THR A 122 10.53 11.04 -1.60
CA THR A 122 11.22 11.15 -2.89
C THR A 122 10.30 10.64 -4.00
N ILE A 123 10.07 11.43 -5.04
CA ILE A 123 9.42 10.94 -6.25
C ILE A 123 10.52 10.38 -7.16
N VAL A 124 10.44 9.10 -7.49
CA VAL A 124 11.38 8.46 -8.40
C VAL A 124 10.84 8.67 -9.81
N PRO A 125 11.50 9.45 -10.66
CA PRO A 125 11.09 9.56 -12.06
C PRO A 125 11.27 8.18 -12.68
N MET A 126 10.19 7.55 -13.14
CA MET A 126 10.36 6.41 -14.02
C MET A 126 11.03 6.93 -15.30
N PRO A 127 12.10 6.28 -15.79
CA PRO A 127 12.57 6.58 -17.12
C PRO A 127 11.39 6.32 -18.06
N VAL A 128 10.91 7.38 -18.73
CA VAL A 128 10.07 7.22 -19.90
C VAL A 128 10.91 6.34 -20.82
N MET A 129 10.51 5.09 -21.05
CA MET A 129 11.11 4.32 -22.12
C MET A 129 10.80 5.10 -23.40
N ALA A 130 11.75 5.94 -23.81
CA ALA A 130 11.73 6.57 -25.11
C ALA A 130 11.67 5.41 -26.09
N GLY A 131 10.52 5.25 -26.75
CA GLY A 131 10.35 4.24 -27.77
C GLY A 131 11.47 4.39 -28.77
N SER A 132 12.37 3.42 -28.80
CA SER A 132 13.38 3.31 -29.83
C SER A 132 12.65 3.02 -31.14
N SER A 133 12.25 4.08 -31.83
CA SER A 133 11.89 4.01 -33.24
C SER A 133 13.16 3.67 -34.00
N PHE A 134 13.31 2.38 -34.27
CA PHE A 134 14.35 1.84 -35.14
C PHE A 134 14.11 2.43 -36.54
N VAL A 135 14.85 3.48 -36.90
CA VAL A 135 14.87 4.02 -38.26
C VAL A 135 15.64 3.02 -39.11
N ALA A 136 14.91 2.13 -39.78
CA ALA A 136 15.45 1.34 -40.87
C ALA A 136 15.68 2.26 -42.07
N ARG A 137 16.94 2.65 -42.31
CA ARG A 137 17.36 3.18 -43.61
C ARG A 137 17.53 2.01 -44.58
N ARG A 138 16.80 2.06 -45.70
CA ARG A 138 17.17 1.39 -46.94
C ARG A 138 17.75 2.42 -47.89
#